data_AF-A0A2R5H230-F1
#
_entry.id   AF-A0A2R5H230-F1
#
_cell.length_a   1.000
_cell.length_b   1.000
_cell.length_c   1.000
_cell.angle_alpha   90.00
_cell.angle_beta   90.00
_cell.angle_gamma   90.00
#
_symmetry.space_group_name_H-M   'P 1'
#
loop_
_entity.id
_entity.type
_entity.pdbx_description
1 polymer ?
#
loop_
_entity_poly.entity_id
_entity_poly.type
_entity_poly.pdbx_seq_one_letter_code
_entity_poly.pdbx_strand_id
1 'polypeptide(L)'
;MESNSRWTSAAVAVGAAALLGGAWLAREQLAWAARMVWDGDLEGRQRAAAKRDALWHVELLLARAKDLRSEVLAPLEETSKDNRTQEAFQLRVNGAETRLLEVLYEFDAVRGDEDIVKARKEAVRWINAECMDKIDALRATNK
;
A
#
# COMPACT_ATOMS: atom_id res chain seq x y z
N MET A 1 21.02 -17.17 -6.48
CA MET A 1 20.88 -16.66 -7.86
C MET A 1 20.50 -17.83 -8.75
N GLU A 2 19.22 -18.20 -8.83
CA GLU A 2 18.76 -19.31 -9.67
C GLU A 2 17.40 -18.93 -10.26
N SER A 3 17.37 -18.47 -11.51
CA SER A 3 16.15 -18.42 -12.34
C SER A 3 16.48 -17.78 -13.71
N ASN A 4 17.29 -18.44 -14.53
CA ASN A 4 17.41 -18.08 -15.95
C ASN A 4 17.44 -19.30 -16.90
N SER A 5 17.35 -20.52 -16.37
CA SER A 5 17.50 -21.75 -17.15
C SER A 5 16.22 -22.23 -17.83
N ARG A 6 15.03 -21.76 -17.43
CA ARG A 6 13.76 -22.24 -18.00
C ARG A 6 13.33 -21.51 -19.28
N TRP A 7 13.77 -20.27 -19.48
CA TRP A 7 13.40 -19.45 -20.63
C TRP A 7 14.19 -19.78 -21.88
N THR A 8 15.45 -20.20 -21.74
CA THR A 8 16.31 -20.54 -22.87
C THR A 8 15.93 -21.89 -23.50
N SER A 9 15.45 -22.87 -22.73
CA SER A 9 15.09 -24.19 -23.26
C SER A 9 13.86 -24.16 -24.18
N ALA A 10 12.83 -23.38 -23.84
CA ALA A 10 11.61 -23.29 -24.66
C ALA A 10 11.82 -22.50 -25.96
N ALA A 11 12.60 -21.41 -25.91
CA ALA A 11 12.93 -20.61 -27.09
C ALA A 11 13.80 -21.38 -28.10
N VAL A 12 14.72 -22.22 -27.62
CA VAL A 12 15.58 -23.06 -28.47
C VAL A 12 14.78 -24.20 -29.13
N ALA A 13 13.84 -24.82 -28.40
CA ALA A 13 12.97 -25.87 -28.96
C ALA A 13 12.05 -25.34 -30.08
N VAL A 14 11.55 -24.12 -29.92
CA VAL A 14 10.77 -23.39 -30.90
C VAL A 14 11.56 -23.07 -32.18
N GLY A 15 12.80 -22.60 -32.04
CA GLY A 15 13.66 -22.28 -33.18
C GLY A 15 14.05 -23.50 -34.01
N ALA A 16 14.23 -24.66 -33.37
CA ALA A 16 14.60 -25.91 -34.05
C ALA A 16 13.45 -26.51 -34.88
N ALA A 17 12.20 -26.41 -34.41
CA ALA A 17 11.04 -26.96 -35.11
C ALA A 17 10.66 -26.17 -36.39
N ALA A 18 10.95 -24.86 -36.41
CA ALA A 18 10.69 -23.99 -37.57
C ALA A 18 11.61 -24.30 -38.77
N LEU A 19 12.78 -24.88 -38.55
CA LEU A 19 13.77 -25.18 -39.59
C LEU A 19 13.51 -26.51 -40.34
N LEU A 20 12.65 -27.40 -39.79
CA LEU A 20 12.44 -28.77 -40.31
C LEU A 20 11.15 -28.96 -41.14
N GLY A 21 10.57 -27.89 -41.69
CA GLY A 21 9.54 -28.00 -42.74
C GLY A 21 8.08 -28.15 -42.27
N GLY A 22 7.78 -28.05 -40.97
CA GLY A 22 6.41 -27.98 -40.41
C GLY A 22 5.80 -26.58 -40.39
N ALA A 23 6.12 -25.74 -41.36
CA ALA A 23 6.07 -24.27 -41.27
C ALA A 23 4.69 -23.63 -41.04
N TRP A 24 3.59 -24.35 -41.24
CA TRP A 24 2.23 -23.81 -41.07
C TRP A 24 1.65 -24.09 -39.67
N LEU A 25 1.63 -25.37 -39.26
CA LEU A 25 1.23 -25.78 -37.90
C LEU A 25 2.18 -25.21 -36.83
N ALA A 26 3.48 -25.09 -37.14
CA ALA A 26 4.43 -24.44 -36.25
C ALA A 26 4.14 -22.93 -36.10
N ARG A 27 3.71 -22.22 -37.16
CA ARG A 27 3.39 -20.78 -37.08
C ARG A 27 2.18 -20.50 -36.20
N GLU A 28 1.13 -21.31 -36.28
CA GLU A 28 -0.07 -21.13 -35.45
C GLU A 28 0.23 -21.42 -33.97
N GLN A 29 0.98 -22.49 -33.69
CA GLN A 29 1.41 -22.79 -32.32
C GLN A 29 2.34 -21.72 -31.75
N LEU A 30 3.22 -21.15 -32.58
CA LEU A 30 4.10 -20.05 -32.18
C LEU A 30 3.36 -18.74 -31.93
N ALA A 31 2.38 -18.41 -32.78
CA ALA A 31 1.53 -17.24 -32.58
C ALA A 31 0.70 -17.36 -31.29
N TRP A 32 0.18 -18.54 -31.00
CA TRP A 32 -0.55 -18.83 -29.76
C TRP A 32 0.37 -18.75 -28.53
N ALA A 33 1.55 -19.37 -28.57
CA ALA A 33 2.52 -19.30 -27.48
C ALA A 33 3.00 -17.87 -27.21
N ALA A 34 3.31 -17.10 -28.27
CA ALA A 34 3.68 -15.69 -28.14
C ALA A 34 2.54 -14.85 -27.55
N ARG A 35 1.28 -15.13 -27.92
CA ARG A 35 0.12 -14.46 -27.35
C ARG A 35 -0.06 -14.77 -25.86
N MET A 36 0.10 -16.02 -25.44
CA MET A 36 0.07 -16.38 -24.02
C MET A 36 1.18 -15.72 -23.20
N VAL A 37 2.39 -15.61 -23.76
CA VAL A 37 3.51 -14.90 -23.12
C VAL A 37 3.20 -13.40 -23.00
N TRP A 38 2.65 -12.79 -24.04
CA TRP A 38 2.27 -11.38 -24.05
C TRP A 38 1.13 -11.08 -23.08
N ASP A 39 0.09 -11.92 -23.05
CA ASP A 39 -1.04 -11.77 -22.13
C ASP A 39 -0.57 -11.94 -20.68
N GLY A 40 0.32 -12.90 -20.39
CA GLY A 40 0.94 -13.05 -19.08
C GLY A 40 1.82 -11.85 -18.67
N ASP A 41 2.56 -11.26 -19.62
CA ASP A 41 3.34 -10.05 -19.38
C ASP A 41 2.46 -8.81 -19.14
N LEU A 42 1.36 -8.67 -19.89
CA LEU A 42 0.37 -7.61 -19.67
C LEU A 42 -0.28 -7.74 -18.28
N GLU A 43 -0.70 -8.94 -17.90
CA GLU A 43 -1.21 -9.20 -16.55
C GLU A 43 -0.17 -8.90 -15.48
N GLY A 44 1.10 -9.27 -15.70
CA GLY A 44 2.21 -8.95 -14.81
C GLY A 44 2.39 -7.44 -14.64
N ARG A 45 2.36 -6.68 -15.73
CA ARG A 45 2.47 -5.22 -15.72
C ARG A 45 1.28 -4.56 -15.02
N GLN A 46 0.06 -5.05 -15.24
CA GLN A 46 -1.14 -4.56 -14.57
C GLN A 46 -1.08 -4.81 -13.05
N ARG A 47 -0.66 -6.01 -12.62
CA ARG A 47 -0.46 -6.33 -11.20
C ARG A 47 0.61 -5.44 -10.57
N ALA A 48 1.72 -5.20 -11.27
CA ALA A 48 2.79 -4.32 -10.79
C ALA A 48 2.38 -2.84 -10.71
N ALA A 49 1.49 -2.37 -11.61
CA ALA A 49 0.90 -1.04 -11.52
C ALA A 49 -0.06 -0.94 -10.33
N ALA A 50 -1.00 -1.87 -10.19
CA ALA A 50 -1.94 -1.92 -9.08
C ALA A 50 -1.23 -2.00 -7.71
N LYS A 51 -0.12 -2.76 -7.63
CA LYS A 51 0.70 -2.82 -6.42
C LYS A 51 1.33 -1.47 -6.06
N ARG A 52 1.86 -0.76 -7.05
CA ARG A 52 2.44 0.58 -6.85
C ARG A 52 1.38 1.58 -6.39
N ASP A 53 0.21 1.56 -7.01
CA ASP A 53 -0.90 2.45 -6.63
C ASP A 53 -1.38 2.18 -5.21
N ALA A 54 -1.49 0.91 -4.81
CA ALA A 54 -1.87 0.54 -3.45
C ALA A 54 -0.82 0.94 -2.40
N LEU A 55 0.47 0.74 -2.68
CA LEU A 55 1.55 1.20 -1.79
C LEU A 55 1.58 2.72 -1.67
N TRP A 56 1.44 3.43 -2.79
CA TRP A 56 1.32 4.88 -2.80
C TRP A 56 0.13 5.36 -1.96
N HIS A 57 -1.01 4.69 -2.05
CA HIS A 57 -2.18 5.01 -1.23
C HIS A 57 -1.89 4.82 0.28
N VAL A 58 -1.22 3.73 0.67
CA VAL A 58 -0.77 3.52 2.06
C VAL A 58 0.16 4.64 2.52
N GLU A 59 1.12 5.06 1.71
CA GLU A 59 2.05 6.14 2.01
C GLU A 59 1.34 7.49 2.16
N LEU A 60 0.36 7.78 1.30
CA LEU A 60 -0.44 9.00 1.36
C LEU A 60 -1.27 9.08 2.65
N LEU A 61 -1.90 7.98 3.04
CA LEU A 61 -2.66 7.90 4.30
C LEU A 61 -1.76 8.08 5.51
N LEU A 62 -0.55 7.49 5.48
CA LEU A 62 0.43 7.66 6.54
C LEU A 62 0.92 9.11 6.62
N ALA A 63 1.13 9.78 5.49
CA ALA A 63 1.50 11.19 5.45
C ALA A 63 0.40 12.07 6.08
N ARG A 64 -0.87 11.85 5.70
CA ARG A 64 -2.02 12.54 6.30
C ARG A 64 -2.09 12.36 7.82
N ALA A 65 -1.80 11.16 8.32
CA ALA A 65 -1.73 10.91 9.77
C ALA A 65 -0.55 11.64 10.44
N LYS A 66 0.61 11.71 9.77
CA LYS A 66 1.78 12.46 10.26
C LYS A 66 1.52 13.96 10.32
N ASP A 67 0.85 14.51 9.33
CA ASP A 67 0.48 15.94 9.31
C ASP A 67 -0.50 16.25 10.45
N LEU A 68 -1.49 15.37 10.68
CA LEU A 68 -2.39 15.54 11.83
C LEU A 68 -1.65 15.44 13.18
N ARG A 69 -0.64 14.56 13.26
CA ARG A 69 0.19 14.42 14.46
C ARG A 69 0.99 15.70 14.77
N SER A 70 1.58 16.31 13.75
CA SER A 70 2.44 17.49 13.90
C SER A 70 1.65 18.79 14.03
N GLU A 71 0.57 18.96 13.27
CA GLU A 71 -0.20 20.21 13.22
C GLU A 71 -1.27 20.33 14.30
N VAL A 72 -1.78 19.19 14.79
CA VAL A 72 -2.90 19.18 15.75
C VAL A 72 -2.49 18.59 17.09
N LEU A 73 -2.01 17.34 17.10
CA LEU A 73 -1.72 16.66 18.37
C LEU A 73 -0.52 17.25 19.11
N ALA A 74 0.58 17.57 18.43
CA ALA A 74 1.77 18.13 19.08
C ALA A 74 1.47 19.49 19.73
N PRO A 75 0.79 20.44 19.06
CA PRO A 75 0.35 21.66 19.70
C PRO A 75 -0.60 21.43 20.87
N LEU A 76 -1.47 20.43 20.82
CA LEU A 76 -2.38 20.10 21.93
C LEU A 76 -1.63 19.56 23.15
N GLU A 77 -0.55 18.80 22.96
CA GLU A 77 0.34 18.35 24.04
C GLU A 77 1.01 19.54 24.73
N GLU A 78 1.51 20.50 23.96
CA GLU A 78 2.16 21.71 24.48
C GLU A 78 1.17 22.66 25.16
N THR A 79 -0.01 22.87 24.55
CA THR A 79 -1.05 23.78 25.07
C THR A 79 -1.97 23.18 26.11
N SER A 80 -1.86 21.88 26.42
CA SER A 80 -2.61 21.23 27.51
C SER A 80 -2.46 21.95 28.86
N LYS A 81 -1.38 22.73 29.03
CA LYS A 81 -1.09 23.53 30.22
C LYS A 81 -1.73 24.92 30.26
N ASP A 82 -2.27 25.42 29.15
CA ASP A 82 -2.59 26.87 28.98
C ASP A 82 -4.00 27.18 28.42
N ASN A 83 -4.89 26.17 28.33
CA ASN A 83 -6.20 26.38 27.70
C ASN A 83 -7.21 27.12 28.59
N ARG A 84 -7.77 28.20 28.02
CA ARG A 84 -8.71 29.14 28.65
C ARG A 84 -10.13 28.58 28.91
N THR A 85 -10.50 27.42 28.37
CA THR A 85 -11.68 26.62 28.77
C THR A 85 -11.50 25.14 28.40
N GLN A 86 -11.82 24.24 29.34
CA GLN A 86 -11.68 22.78 29.20
C GLN A 86 -12.53 22.19 28.05
N GLU A 87 -13.69 22.78 27.77
CA GLU A 87 -14.59 22.35 26.68
C GLU A 87 -13.96 22.52 25.29
N ALA A 88 -13.29 23.65 25.05
CA ALA A 88 -12.65 23.93 23.76
C ALA A 88 -11.47 22.97 23.49
N PHE A 89 -10.76 22.58 24.54
CA PHE A 89 -9.69 21.58 24.44
C PHE A 89 -10.24 20.20 24.08
N GLN A 90 -11.28 19.73 24.78
CA GLN A 90 -11.89 18.43 24.51
C GLN A 90 -12.49 18.36 23.09
N LEU A 91 -13.07 19.46 22.59
CA LEU A 91 -13.56 19.53 21.21
C LEU A 91 -12.44 19.33 20.19
N ARG A 92 -11.26 19.92 20.41
CA ARG A 92 -10.10 19.76 19.53
C ARG A 92 -9.52 18.34 19.57
N VAL A 93 -9.44 17.73 20.76
CA VAL A 93 -9.00 16.34 20.93
C VAL A 93 -9.95 15.38 20.21
N ASN A 94 -11.26 15.52 20.42
CA ASN A 94 -12.27 14.70 19.73
C ASN A 94 -12.22 14.91 18.20
N GLY A 95 -12.03 16.15 17.74
CA GLY A 95 -11.88 16.44 16.31
C GLY A 95 -10.64 15.77 15.69
N ALA A 96 -9.53 15.70 16.42
CA ALA A 96 -8.32 15.01 15.98
C ALA A 96 -8.54 13.48 15.92
N GLU A 97 -9.20 12.92 16.92
CA GLU A 97 -9.53 11.48 16.96
C GLU A 97 -10.41 11.07 15.78
N THR A 98 -11.50 11.81 15.50
CA THR A 98 -12.39 11.50 14.38
C THR A 98 -11.62 11.46 13.06
N ARG A 99 -10.70 12.41 12.82
CA ARG A 99 -9.88 12.43 11.61
C ARG A 99 -8.90 11.25 11.54
N LEU A 100 -8.35 10.79 12.67
CA LEU A 100 -7.52 9.58 12.68
C LEU A 100 -8.33 8.32 12.41
N LEU A 101 -9.54 8.23 12.98
CA LEU A 101 -10.44 7.10 12.74
C LEU A 101 -10.85 7.03 11.26
N GLU A 102 -11.08 8.17 10.60
CA GLU A 102 -11.28 8.24 9.15
C GLU A 102 -10.09 7.68 8.37
N VAL A 103 -8.86 8.08 8.74
CA VAL A 103 -7.63 7.56 8.10
C VAL A 103 -7.48 6.05 8.32
N LEU A 104 -7.75 5.56 9.53
CA LEU A 104 -7.72 4.12 9.84
C LEU A 104 -8.76 3.34 9.03
N TYR A 105 -9.95 3.90 8.85
CA TYR A 105 -10.99 3.31 8.01
C TYR A 105 -10.56 3.27 6.53
N GLU A 106 -9.90 4.32 6.03
CA GLU A 106 -9.35 4.35 4.66
C GLU A 106 -8.26 3.27 4.48
N PHE A 107 -7.44 2.98 5.49
CA PHE A 107 -6.47 1.88 5.44
C PHE A 107 -7.14 0.51 5.26
N ASP A 108 -8.28 0.27 5.90
CA ASP A 108 -9.01 -1.01 5.80
C ASP A 108 -9.57 -1.25 4.38
N ALA A 109 -9.84 -0.17 3.65
CA ALA A 109 -10.27 -0.24 2.26
C ALA A 109 -9.13 -0.61 1.29
N VAL A 110 -7.86 -0.38 1.66
CA VAL A 110 -6.71 -0.74 0.82
C VAL A 110 -6.50 -2.26 0.82
N ARG A 111 -6.71 -2.88 -0.34
CA ARG A 111 -6.47 -4.31 -0.59
C ARG A 111 -5.15 -4.52 -1.34
N GLY A 112 -4.52 -5.66 -1.12
CA GLY A 112 -3.25 -5.95 -1.77
C GLY A 112 -2.65 -7.30 -1.37
N ASP A 113 -1.45 -7.54 -1.89
CA ASP A 113 -0.62 -8.69 -1.53
C ASP A 113 -0.01 -8.54 -0.12
N GLU A 114 0.82 -9.50 0.27
CA GLU A 114 1.43 -9.54 1.60
C GLU A 114 2.26 -8.30 1.92
N ASP A 115 2.94 -7.71 0.92
CA ASP A 115 3.75 -6.50 1.10
C ASP A 115 2.86 -5.28 1.42
N ILE A 116 1.74 -5.12 0.72
CA ILE A 116 0.77 -4.05 0.99
C ILE A 116 0.14 -4.25 2.38
N VAL A 117 -0.21 -5.49 2.73
CA VAL A 117 -0.75 -5.81 4.05
C VAL A 117 0.27 -5.50 5.15
N LYS A 118 1.55 -5.78 4.92
CA LYS A 118 2.64 -5.46 5.84
C LYS A 118 2.81 -3.95 5.99
N ALA A 119 2.90 -3.20 4.88
CA ALA A 119 3.01 -1.75 4.89
C ALA A 119 1.85 -1.08 5.63
N ARG A 120 0.61 -1.55 5.39
CA ARG A 120 -0.57 -1.10 6.13
C ARG A 120 -0.46 -1.38 7.62
N LYS A 121 -0.08 -2.60 8.00
CA LYS A 121 0.06 -2.98 9.42
C LYS A 121 1.11 -2.12 10.13
N GLU A 122 2.22 -1.83 9.47
CA GLU A 122 3.28 -0.95 10.00
C GLU A 122 2.77 0.48 10.17
N ALA A 123 2.06 1.02 9.17
CA ALA A 123 1.44 2.35 9.25
C ALA A 123 0.41 2.44 10.39
N VAL A 124 -0.51 1.46 10.49
CA VAL A 124 -1.52 1.41 11.56
C VAL A 124 -0.88 1.30 12.94
N ARG A 125 0.18 0.49 13.09
CA ARG A 125 0.94 0.42 14.35
C ARG A 125 1.54 1.77 14.72
N TRP A 126 2.13 2.47 13.76
CA TRP A 126 2.66 3.81 13.98
C TRP A 126 1.56 4.79 14.41
N ILE A 127 0.41 4.78 13.74
CA ILE A 127 -0.74 5.66 14.08
C ILE A 127 -1.23 5.39 15.51
N ASN A 128 -1.36 4.12 15.88
CA ASN A 128 -1.80 3.78 17.24
C ASN A 128 -0.81 4.31 18.29
N ALA A 129 0.48 4.01 18.10
CA ALA A 129 1.53 4.39 19.05
C ALA A 129 1.77 5.90 19.13
N GLU A 130 1.77 6.60 17.99
CA GLU A 130 2.15 8.02 17.94
C GLU A 130 0.97 8.96 18.06
N CYS A 131 -0.26 8.52 17.77
CA CYS A 131 -1.43 9.38 17.75
C CYS A 131 -2.49 8.95 18.78
N MET A 132 -2.98 7.71 18.70
CA MET A 132 -4.10 7.27 19.55
C MET A 132 -3.71 7.21 21.03
N ASP A 133 -2.54 6.64 21.35
CA ASP A 133 -2.03 6.59 22.72
C ASP A 133 -1.88 7.99 23.33
N LYS A 134 -1.54 8.99 22.50
CA LYS A 134 -1.38 10.39 22.94
C LYS A 134 -2.73 11.07 23.14
N ILE A 135 -3.72 10.79 22.31
CA ILE A 135 -5.10 11.25 22.52
C ILE A 135 -5.63 10.71 23.85
N ASP A 136 -5.41 9.44 24.15
CA ASP A 136 -5.82 8.83 25.42
C ASP A 136 -5.10 9.47 26.61
N ALA A 137 -3.80 9.77 26.48
CA ALA A 137 -3.04 10.51 27.48
C ALA A 137 -3.57 11.94 27.71
N LEU A 138 -3.91 12.67 26.64
CA LEU A 138 -4.49 14.02 26.69
C LEU A 138 -5.87 14.03 27.35
N ARG A 139 -6.66 12.96 27.15
CA ARG A 139 -7.94 12.76 27.82
C ARG A 139 -7.77 12.48 29.30
N ALA A 140 -6.82 11.61 29.66
CA ALA A 140 -6.57 11.23 31.05
C ALA A 140 -6.05 12.40 31.90
N THR A 141 -5.26 13.30 31.31
CA THR A 141 -4.72 14.49 32.01
C THR A 141 -5.74 15.60 32.22
N ASN A 142 -6.88 15.58 31.52
CA ASN A 142 -7.91 16.64 31.57
C ASN A 142 -9.29 16.12 32.05
N LYS A 143 -9.32 15.03 32.83
CA LYS A 143 -10.48 14.57 33.60
C LYS A 143 -10.35 15.06 35.04
#